data_AF-A0A1G6WPR1-F1
#
_entry.id   AF-A0A1G6WPR1-F1
#
_cell.length_a   1.000
_cell.length_b   1.000
_cell.length_c   1.000
_cell.angle_alpha   90.00
_cell.angle_beta   90.00
_cell.angle_gamma   90.00
#
_symmetry.space_group_name_H-M   'P 1'
#
loop_
_entity.id
_entity.type
_entity.pdbx_description
1 polymer ?
#
loop_
_entity_poly.entity_id
_entity_poly.type
_entity_poly.pdbx_seq_one_letter_code
_entity_poly.pdbx_strand_id
1 'polypeptide(L)'
;MAADTSRPDAETHSDEEYRLPCTEALLASTMALMTGHAHTAEAPYRDAMARKIIVNLQALSQMPGLTEHFRTMLRGLQTHWAPKAERHATTAENRDIKPRPESLWHTAPEAVQ
;
A
#
# COMPACT_ATOMS: atom_id res chain seq x y z
N MET A 1 -53.66 -9.94 26.49
CA MET A 1 -52.96 -10.11 25.20
C MET A 1 -52.30 -8.78 24.88
N ALA A 2 -51.02 -8.62 25.24
CA ALA A 2 -50.21 -7.48 24.85
C ALA A 2 -49.00 -8.05 24.09
N ALA A 3 -48.88 -7.67 22.82
CA ALA A 3 -47.78 -8.06 21.95
C ALA A 3 -46.56 -7.25 22.35
N ASP A 4 -45.69 -7.84 23.17
CA ASP A 4 -44.37 -7.29 23.45
C ASP A 4 -43.50 -7.57 22.23
N THR A 5 -43.33 -6.52 21.42
CA THR A 5 -42.53 -6.56 20.21
C THR A 5 -41.08 -6.58 20.65
N SER A 6 -40.48 -7.78 20.76
CA SER A 6 -39.04 -7.95 20.86
C SER A 6 -38.39 -7.26 19.66
N ARG A 7 -37.89 -6.04 19.91
CA ARG A 7 -36.93 -5.37 19.04
C ARG A 7 -35.71 -6.28 19.03
N PRO A 8 -35.27 -6.81 17.88
CA PRO A 8 -33.95 -7.43 17.83
C PRO A 8 -32.99 -6.31 18.22
N ASP A 9 -32.29 -6.51 19.33
CA ASP A 9 -31.15 -5.69 19.70
C ASP A 9 -30.31 -5.58 18.45
N ALA A 10 -30.22 -4.36 17.93
CA ALA A 10 -29.31 -4.03 16.87
C ALA A 10 -27.96 -4.45 17.41
N GLU A 11 -27.51 -5.63 16.97
CA GLU A 11 -26.18 -6.15 17.19
C GLU A 11 -25.28 -4.96 16.92
N THR A 12 -24.74 -4.44 18.01
CA THR A 12 -23.74 -3.39 17.96
C THR A 12 -22.57 -4.12 17.34
N HIS A 13 -22.57 -4.15 16.00
CA HIS A 13 -21.47 -4.57 15.16
C HIS A 13 -20.36 -3.68 15.65
N SER A 14 -19.64 -4.22 16.62
CA SER A 14 -18.47 -3.62 17.18
C SER A 14 -17.55 -3.68 15.99
N ASP A 15 -17.47 -2.55 15.28
CA ASP A 15 -16.39 -2.26 14.36
C ASP A 15 -15.13 -2.58 15.16
N GLU A 16 -14.68 -3.82 15.04
CA GLU A 16 -13.33 -4.23 15.30
C GLU A 16 -12.52 -3.50 14.22
N GLU A 17 -12.38 -2.18 14.40
CA GLU A 17 -11.40 -1.37 13.72
C GLU A 17 -10.06 -1.88 14.25
N TYR A 18 -9.66 -3.05 13.73
CA TYR A 18 -8.38 -3.67 13.96
C TYR A 18 -7.39 -2.72 13.28
N ARG A 19 -7.01 -1.68 14.01
CA ARG A 19 -5.93 -0.76 13.63
C ARG A 19 -4.69 -1.61 13.61
N LEU A 20 -4.46 -2.27 12.48
CA LEU A 20 -3.27 -3.03 12.18
C LEU A 20 -2.10 -2.16 12.65
N PRO A 21 -1.26 -2.65 13.57
CA PRO A 21 -0.04 -1.98 13.94
C PRO A 21 0.64 -1.47 12.67
N CYS A 22 1.22 -0.26 12.70
CA CYS A 22 1.83 0.37 11.54
C CYS A 22 2.78 -0.58 10.77
N THR A 23 3.40 -1.52 11.50
CA THR A 23 4.20 -2.63 10.97
C THR A 23 3.43 -3.56 10.03
N GLU A 24 2.25 -4.02 10.44
CA GLU A 24 1.41 -4.97 9.71
C GLU A 24 0.78 -4.30 8.48
N ALA A 25 0.33 -3.05 8.61
CA ALA A 25 -0.15 -2.26 7.48
C ALA A 25 0.96 -2.03 6.44
N LEU A 26 2.17 -1.69 6.88
CA LEU A 26 3.31 -1.49 5.99
C LEU A 26 3.73 -2.82 5.33
N LEU A 27 3.73 -3.93 6.06
CA LEU A 27 3.99 -5.26 5.51
C LEU A 27 2.95 -5.65 4.46
N ALA A 28 1.66 -5.53 4.79
CA ALA A 28 0.56 -5.83 3.88
C ALA A 28 0.65 -4.99 2.61
N SER A 29 0.95 -3.69 2.74
CA SER A 29 1.15 -2.80 1.59
C SER A 29 2.34 -3.23 0.72
N THR A 30 3.43 -3.69 1.34
CA THR A 30 4.62 -4.17 0.61
C THR A 30 4.30 -5.45 -0.15
N MET A 31 3.57 -6.39 0.47
CA MET A 31 3.12 -7.61 -0.19
C MET A 31 2.18 -7.30 -1.35
N ALA A 32 1.19 -6.42 -1.15
CA ALA A 32 0.28 -6.00 -2.21
C ALA A 32 1.03 -5.35 -3.39
N LEU A 33 2.03 -4.51 -3.13
CA LEU A 33 2.87 -3.91 -4.16
C LEU A 33 3.74 -4.93 -4.88
N MET A 34 4.34 -5.89 -4.16
CA MET A 34 5.12 -6.97 -4.79
C MET A 34 4.24 -7.84 -5.69
N THR A 35 3.01 -8.14 -5.25
CA THR A 35 2.04 -8.87 -6.05
C THR A 35 1.63 -8.06 -7.28
N GLY A 36 1.27 -6.79 -7.13
CA GLY A 36 0.90 -5.94 -8.26
C GLY A 36 2.06 -5.72 -9.24
N HIS A 37 3.31 -5.63 -8.76
CA HIS A 37 4.50 -5.55 -9.61
C HIS A 37 4.64 -6.79 -10.51
N ALA A 38 4.28 -7.98 -10.03
CA ALA A 38 4.34 -9.21 -10.82
C ALA A 38 3.29 -9.26 -11.95
N HIS A 39 2.15 -8.59 -11.76
CA HIS A 39 1.02 -8.59 -12.70
C HIS A 39 0.99 -7.36 -13.62
N THR A 40 1.83 -6.36 -13.38
CA THR A 40 1.86 -5.12 -14.18
C THR A 40 2.72 -5.30 -15.44
N ALA A 41 2.10 -5.16 -16.61
CA ALA A 41 2.77 -5.26 -17.91
C ALA A 41 3.51 -3.98 -18.32
N GLU A 42 3.06 -2.83 -17.83
CA GLU A 42 3.60 -1.52 -18.22
C GLU A 42 4.87 -1.16 -17.43
N ALA A 43 5.99 -1.04 -18.16
CA ALA A 43 7.30 -0.69 -17.60
C ALA A 43 7.30 0.53 -16.64
N PRO A 44 6.68 1.69 -16.96
CA PRO A 44 6.77 2.85 -16.08
C PRO A 44 6.08 2.65 -14.72
N TYR A 45 4.95 1.92 -14.69
CA TYR A 45 4.26 1.59 -13.45
C TYR A 45 5.03 0.53 -12.66
N ARG A 46 5.58 -0.48 -13.35
CA ARG A 46 6.41 -1.50 -12.72
C ARG A 46 7.63 -0.90 -12.02
N ASP A 47 8.28 0.10 -12.63
CA ASP A 47 9.43 0.79 -12.05
C ASP A 47 9.05 1.69 -10.86
N ALA A 48 7.88 2.35 -10.91
CA ALA A 48 7.35 3.10 -9.79
C ALA A 48 7.02 2.19 -8.59
N MET A 49 6.42 1.03 -8.84
CA MET A 49 6.11 0.04 -7.81
C MET A 49 7.38 -0.54 -7.18
N ALA A 50 8.39 -0.88 -7.98
CA ALA A 50 9.68 -1.36 -7.48
C ALA A 50 10.34 -0.35 -6.52
N ARG A 51 10.31 0.95 -6.86
CA ARG A 51 10.81 2.01 -5.97
C ARG A 51 10.05 2.04 -4.64
N LYS A 52 8.73 1.95 -4.69
CA LYS A 52 7.88 1.94 -3.48
C LYS A 52 8.13 0.71 -2.62
N ILE A 53 8.35 -0.46 -3.22
CA ILE A 53 8.72 -1.69 -2.51
C ILE A 53 10.04 -1.50 -1.75
N ILE A 54 11.06 -0.91 -2.37
CA ILE A 54 12.36 -0.69 -1.72
C ILE A 54 12.23 0.25 -0.52
N VAL A 55 11.53 1.38 -0.68
CA VAL A 55 11.28 2.34 0.41
C VAL A 55 10.54 1.68 1.56
N ASN A 56 9.51 0.88 1.27
CA ASN A 56 8.76 0.17 2.30
C ASN A 56 9.61 -0.88 3.02
N LEU A 57 10.46 -1.62 2.30
CA LEU A 57 11.37 -2.60 2.91
C LEU A 57 12.42 -1.93 3.81
N GLN A 58 12.89 -0.73 3.45
CA GLN A 58 13.78 0.06 4.30
C GLN A 58 13.04 0.52 5.56
N ALA A 59 11.83 1.08 5.42
CA ALA A 59 11.01 1.50 6.55
C ALA A 59 10.68 0.33 7.50
N LEU A 60 10.34 -0.85 6.96
CA LEU A 60 10.14 -2.06 7.75
C LEU A 60 11.39 -2.46 8.53
N SER A 61 12.57 -2.40 7.93
CA SER A 61 13.81 -2.80 8.62
C SER A 61 14.17 -1.94 9.84
N GLN A 62 13.63 -0.71 9.91
CA GLN A 62 13.85 0.21 11.03
C GLN A 62 12.83 0.05 12.17
N MET A 63 11.84 -0.83 12.02
CA MET A 63 10.77 -0.96 13.02
C MET A 63 11.23 -1.75 14.25
N PRO A 64 11.00 -1.23 15.48
CA PRO A 64 11.31 -1.94 16.71
C PRO A 64 10.39 -3.14 16.90
N GLY A 65 10.90 -4.22 17.49
CA GLY A 65 10.09 -5.40 17.82
C GLY A 65 9.99 -6.48 16.74
N LEU A 66 10.67 -6.31 15.59
CA LEU A 66 10.77 -7.38 14.59
C LEU A 66 11.60 -8.56 15.11
N THR A 67 11.09 -9.77 14.91
CA THR A 67 11.82 -11.00 15.24
C THR A 67 13.08 -11.13 14.38
N GLU A 68 14.10 -11.81 14.88
CA GLU A 68 15.35 -11.99 14.15
C GLU A 68 15.15 -12.75 12.83
N HIS A 69 14.20 -13.69 12.82
CA HIS A 69 13.80 -14.38 11.60
C HIS A 69 13.22 -13.42 10.56
N PHE A 70 12.33 -12.52 10.99
CA PHE A 70 11.73 -11.54 10.08
C PHE A 70 12.76 -10.55 9.52
N ARG A 71 13.73 -10.11 10.34
CA ARG A 71 14.85 -9.28 9.86
C ARG A 71 15.72 -9.99 8.83
N THR A 72 15.92 -11.30 8.99
CA THR A 72 16.65 -12.10 8.01
C THR A 72 15.90 -12.19 6.69
N MET A 73 14.57 -12.42 6.73
CA MET A 73 13.73 -12.38 5.54
C MET A 73 13.75 -11.00 4.85
N LEU A 74 13.62 -9.92 5.62
CA LEU A 74 13.68 -8.55 5.09
C LEU A 74 15.02 -8.26 4.41
N ARG A 75 16.15 -8.68 5.00
CA ARG A 75 17.47 -8.54 4.36
C ARG A 75 17.54 -9.29 3.04
N GLY A 76 17.01 -10.52 2.98
CA GLY A 76 16.94 -11.29 1.74
C GLY A 76 16.14 -10.57 0.65
N LEU A 77 14.98 -10.01 1.02
CA LEU A 77 14.16 -9.20 0.12
C LEU A 77 14.92 -7.95 -0.34
N GLN A 78 15.51 -7.18 0.56
CA GLN A 78 16.29 -5.99 0.21
C GLN A 78 17.41 -6.32 -0.80
N THR A 79 18.17 -7.40 -0.57
CA THR A 79 19.21 -7.86 -1.51
C THR A 79 18.64 -8.22 -2.89
N HIS A 80 17.49 -8.90 -2.93
CA HIS A 80 16.83 -9.24 -4.20
C HIS A 80 16.34 -7.99 -4.96
N TRP A 81 15.91 -6.95 -4.25
CA TRP A 81 15.39 -5.72 -4.84
C TRP A 81 16.48 -4.67 -5.13
N ALA A 82 17.69 -4.78 -4.55
CA ALA A 82 18.80 -3.83 -4.76
C ALA A 82 19.25 -3.66 -6.23
N PRO A 83 19.43 -4.72 -7.04
CA PRO A 83 19.79 -4.56 -8.45
C PRO A 83 18.72 -3.84 -9.29
N LYS A 84 17.46 -3.90 -8.85
CA LYS A 84 16.34 -3.17 -9.48
C LYS A 84 16.36 -1.69 -9.07
N ALA A 85 16.87 -1.36 -7.89
CA ALA A 85 17.06 0.01 -7.44
C ALA A 85 18.11 0.76 -8.28
N GLU A 86 19.25 0.12 -8.54
CA GLU A 86 20.39 0.71 -9.28
C GLU A 86 20.00 1.08 -10.72
N ARG A 87 19.20 0.22 -11.38
CA ARG A 87 18.65 0.49 -12.72
C ARG A 87 17.69 1.68 -12.74
N HIS A 88 17.09 2.02 -11.60
CA HIS A 88 16.09 3.07 -11.50
C HIS A 88 16.69 4.41 -11.07
N ALA A 89 17.79 4.41 -10.30
CA ALA A 89 18.53 5.61 -9.95
C ALA A 89 18.99 6.38 -11.20
N THR A 90 19.49 5.66 -12.22
CA THR A 90 19.90 6.23 -13.51
C THR A 90 18.74 6.76 -14.36
N THR A 91 17.51 6.30 -14.11
CA THR A 91 16.30 6.73 -14.84
C THR A 91 15.58 7.90 -14.15
N ALA A 92 15.76 8.05 -12.82
CA ALA A 92 15.08 9.05 -12.01
C ALA A 92 15.66 10.47 -12.17
N GLU A 93 16.96 10.61 -12.47
CA GLU A 93 17.61 11.90 -12.73
C GLU A 93 17.06 12.63 -13.98
N ASN A 94 16.25 11.94 -14.80
CA ASN A 94 15.76 12.46 -16.08
C ASN A 94 14.23 12.67 -16.14
N ARG A 95 13.51 12.63 -15.00
CA ARG A 95 12.05 12.88 -15.00
C ARG A 95 11.69 14.12 -14.19
N ASP A 96 11.49 15.21 -14.92
CA ASP A 96 10.64 16.33 -14.53
C ASP A 96 9.22 15.78 -14.24
N ILE A 97 8.85 15.73 -12.96
CA ILE A 97 7.56 15.20 -12.51
C ILE A 97 6.52 16.30 -12.72
N LYS A 98 5.92 16.33 -13.91
CA LYS A 98 4.67 17.07 -14.12
C LYS A 98 3.54 16.29 -13.44
N PRO A 99 2.81 16.86 -12.46
CA PRO A 99 1.65 16.19 -11.88
C PRO A 99 0.60 16.01 -12.99
N ARG A 100 0.30 14.76 -13.34
CA ARG A 100 -0.85 14.46 -14.19
C ARG A 100 -2.10 14.67 -13.32
N PRO A 101 -3.04 15.55 -13.69
CA PRO A 101 -4.28 15.67 -12.96
C PRO A 101 -4.96 14.30 -13.01
N GLU A 102 -5.21 13.76 -11.83
CA GLU A 102 -5.96 12.52 -11.63
C GLU A 102 -7.28 12.65 -12.40
N SER A 103 -7.66 11.59 -13.11
CA SER A 103 -8.97 11.49 -13.74
C SER A 103 -10.03 11.74 -12.67
N LEU A 104 -10.51 12.97 -12.58
CA LEU A 104 -11.65 13.35 -11.78
C LEU A 104 -12.81 12.50 -12.29
N TRP A 105 -13.22 11.47 -11.54
CA TRP A 105 -14.35 10.61 -11.89
C TRP A 105 -15.70 11.34 -11.87
N HIS A 106 -15.68 12.67 -11.68
CA HIS A 106 -16.82 13.56 -11.77
C HIS A 106 -16.43 14.83 -12.55
N THR A 107 -17.10 15.05 -13.68
CA THR A 107 -17.27 16.40 -14.22
C THR A 107 -18.29 17.10 -13.33
N ALA A 108 -17.89 18.16 -12.63
CA ALA A 108 -18.85 19.00 -11.93
C ALA A 108 -19.79 19.65 -12.96
N PRO A 109 -21.13 19.56 -12.83
CA PRO A 109 -22.03 20.23 -13.75
C PRO A 109 -21.88 21.75 -13.59
N GLU A 110 -21.52 22.44 -14.66
CA GLU A 110 -21.20 23.88 -14.67
C GLU A 110 -22.41 24.81 -14.54
N ALA A 111 -23.64 24.31 -14.49
CA ALA A 111 -24.80 25.15 -14.22
C ALA A 111 -25.98 24.35 -13.64
N VAL A 112 -26.49 24.80 -12.49
CA VAL A 112 -27.89 24.61 -12.09
C VAL A 112 -28.60 25.88 -12.52
N GLN A 113 -29.42 25.80 -13.58
CA GLN A 113 -30.38 26.84 -13.92
C GLN A 113 -31.71 26.57 -13.21
#